data_AF-A0A5D0Q784-F1
#
_entry.id   AF-A0A5D0Q784-F1
#
_cell.length_a   1.000
_cell.length_b   1.000
_cell.length_c   1.000
_cell.angle_alpha   90.00
_cell.angle_beta   90.00
_cell.angle_gamma   90.00
#
_symmetry.space_group_name_H-M   'P 1'
#
loop_
_entity.id
_entity.type
_entity.pdbx_description
1 polymer ?
#
loop_
_entity_poly.entity_id
_entity_poly.type
_entity_poly.pdbx_seq_one_letter_code
_entity_poly.pdbx_strand_id
1 'polypeptide(L)'
;MNEGTRDEIRSIVEALRGERFDGKREVEREFLDRGAPIVAELLDIAADEGALPHIFKDWFKEVGGAADEFLRIRRDGPGRLRRYALEALASLGAAHRLDPRDRAAVERLVRLRLSDAGDGGSRRPRYWPGFWVTVRGDDLKAITAELGLHHLTRATVPMGVHAAVMEEHFITMTGPAGKPQYAERIFISPPVQGWRILFLGHESLGHLVDWADRLSGVCGEAHAYYNDAYDSDDGFWYVGRDGRRHRGPFSFEDEEDEKADPDTAAAYLSVTPDALMLADDLSDGRLATTHPEVTPWHFRGALPI
;
A
#
# COMPACT_ATOMS: atom_id res chain seq x y z
N MET A 1 -37.11 1.70 6.23
CA MET A 1 -37.16 0.36 5.61
C MET A 1 -37.91 -0.56 6.57
N ASN A 2 -38.61 -1.59 6.09
CA ASN A 2 -39.28 -2.54 6.99
C ASN A 2 -38.26 -3.53 7.57
N GLU A 3 -38.58 -4.15 8.71
CA GLU A 3 -37.71 -5.10 9.42
C GLU A 3 -37.35 -6.32 8.55
N GLY A 4 -38.27 -6.71 7.65
CA GLY A 4 -38.06 -7.80 6.69
C GLY A 4 -36.89 -7.56 5.72
N THR A 5 -36.70 -6.36 5.19
CA THR A 5 -35.57 -6.08 4.29
C THR A 5 -34.22 -6.16 5.02
N ARG A 6 -34.16 -5.82 6.31
CA ARG A 6 -32.92 -5.93 7.10
C ARG A 6 -32.56 -7.39 7.37
N ASP A 7 -33.54 -8.22 7.67
CA ASP A 7 -33.32 -9.65 7.89
C ASP A 7 -32.93 -10.38 6.59
N GLU A 8 -33.50 -10.00 5.44
CA GLU A 8 -33.05 -10.47 4.12
C GLU A 8 -31.57 -10.13 3.87
N ILE A 9 -31.17 -8.88 4.12
CA ILE A 9 -29.77 -8.45 3.92
C ILE A 9 -28.82 -9.19 4.85
N ARG A 10 -29.21 -9.42 6.11
CA ARG A 10 -28.42 -10.21 7.07
C ARG A 10 -28.26 -11.65 6.58
N SER A 11 -29.33 -12.26 6.08
CA SER A 11 -29.27 -13.61 5.52
C SER A 11 -28.35 -13.70 4.31
N ILE A 12 -28.36 -12.68 3.43
CA ILE A 12 -27.42 -12.56 2.30
C ILE A 12 -25.97 -12.44 2.80
N VAL A 13 -25.71 -11.59 3.79
CA VAL A 13 -24.36 -11.42 4.38
C VAL A 13 -23.84 -12.70 5.01
N GLU A 14 -24.69 -13.41 5.77
CA GLU A 14 -24.35 -14.71 6.38
C GLU A 14 -24.07 -15.77 5.31
N ALA A 15 -24.91 -15.85 4.27
CA ALA A 15 -24.72 -16.77 3.15
C ALA A 15 -23.41 -16.50 2.40
N LEU A 16 -23.08 -15.23 2.17
CA LEU A 16 -21.86 -14.85 1.48
C LEU A 16 -20.58 -15.05 2.31
N ARG A 17 -20.69 -15.10 3.65
CA ARG A 17 -19.58 -15.42 4.57
C ARG A 17 -19.28 -16.92 4.68
N GLY A 18 -20.22 -17.79 4.32
CA GLY A 18 -20.03 -19.24 4.36
C GLY A 18 -19.07 -19.76 3.29
N GLU A 19 -18.24 -20.77 3.64
CA GLU A 19 -17.23 -21.36 2.75
C GLU A 19 -17.78 -22.33 1.67
N ARG A 20 -19.07 -22.71 1.74
CA ARG A 20 -19.69 -23.66 0.80
C ARG A 20 -21.12 -23.26 0.50
N PHE A 21 -21.43 -22.94 -0.76
CA PHE A 21 -22.82 -22.96 -1.23
C PHE A 21 -22.93 -23.12 -2.75
N ASP A 22 -23.69 -24.13 -3.19
CA ASP A 22 -24.39 -24.09 -4.48
C ASP A 22 -25.37 -22.90 -4.43
N GLY A 23 -25.24 -21.93 -5.33
CA GLY A 23 -26.10 -20.71 -5.36
C GLY A 23 -25.42 -19.40 -4.93
N LYS A 24 -24.14 -19.42 -4.51
CA LYS A 24 -23.39 -18.20 -4.15
C LYS A 24 -23.44 -17.12 -5.25
N ARG A 25 -23.31 -17.52 -6.52
CA ARG A 25 -23.41 -16.62 -7.68
C ARG A 25 -24.78 -15.96 -7.84
N GLU A 26 -25.84 -16.63 -7.43
CA GLU A 26 -27.20 -16.09 -7.50
C GLU A 26 -27.42 -15.05 -6.39
N VAL A 27 -26.94 -15.34 -5.18
CA VAL A 27 -26.92 -14.40 -4.05
C VAL A 27 -26.02 -13.19 -4.35
N GLU A 28 -24.84 -13.40 -4.94
CA GLU A 28 -23.97 -12.31 -5.41
C GLU A 28 -24.68 -11.46 -6.46
N ARG A 29 -25.38 -12.06 -7.44
CA ARG A 29 -26.12 -11.30 -8.46
C ARG A 29 -27.25 -10.48 -7.84
N GLU A 30 -28.06 -11.09 -6.97
CA GLU A 30 -29.14 -10.39 -6.27
C GLU A 30 -28.60 -9.22 -5.45
N PHE A 31 -27.45 -9.43 -4.79
CA PHE A 31 -26.76 -8.40 -4.04
C PHE A 31 -26.30 -7.23 -4.93
N LEU A 32 -25.73 -7.51 -6.11
CA LEU A 32 -25.29 -6.50 -7.06
C LEU A 32 -26.46 -5.75 -7.70
N ASP A 33 -27.55 -6.44 -8.02
CA ASP A 33 -28.77 -5.84 -8.58
C ASP A 33 -29.41 -4.82 -7.61
N ARG A 34 -29.23 -5.01 -6.30
CA ARG A 34 -29.71 -4.05 -5.28
C ARG A 34 -28.89 -2.75 -5.22
N GLY A 35 -27.65 -2.74 -5.72
CA GLY A 35 -26.84 -1.52 -5.92
C GLY A 35 -26.53 -0.70 -4.67
N ALA A 36 -26.20 0.59 -4.85
CA ALA A 36 -25.82 1.51 -3.76
C ALA A 36 -26.76 1.54 -2.52
N PRO A 37 -28.11 1.42 -2.63
CA PRO A 37 -28.99 1.45 -1.47
C PRO A 37 -28.70 0.42 -0.36
N ILE A 38 -28.06 -0.71 -0.67
CA ILE A 38 -27.72 -1.74 0.34
C ILE A 38 -26.47 -1.38 1.16
N VAL A 39 -25.66 -0.44 0.70
CA VAL A 39 -24.36 -0.08 1.30
C VAL A 39 -24.51 0.43 2.73
N ALA A 40 -25.51 1.26 3.00
CA ALA A 40 -25.74 1.79 4.36
C ALA A 40 -26.10 0.67 5.35
N GLU A 41 -26.89 -0.31 4.92
CA GLU A 41 -27.30 -1.45 5.75
C GLU A 41 -26.12 -2.40 6.00
N LEU A 42 -25.28 -2.64 4.99
CA LEU A 42 -24.05 -3.43 5.16
C LEU A 42 -23.10 -2.78 6.15
N LEU A 43 -22.96 -1.46 6.12
CA LEU A 43 -22.17 -0.75 7.12
C LEU A 43 -22.80 -0.81 8.51
N ASP A 44 -24.12 -0.80 8.62
CA ASP A 44 -24.80 -0.96 9.91
C ASP A 44 -24.59 -2.36 10.48
N ILE A 45 -24.71 -3.40 9.66
CA ILE A 45 -24.37 -4.78 10.04
C ILE A 45 -22.89 -4.90 10.45
N ALA A 46 -21.99 -4.34 9.64
CA ALA A 46 -20.55 -4.33 9.96
C ALA A 46 -20.26 -3.61 11.29
N ALA A 47 -20.94 -2.48 11.54
CA ALA A 47 -20.81 -1.74 12.78
C ALA A 47 -21.37 -2.50 13.99
N ASP A 48 -22.54 -3.14 13.85
CA ASP A 48 -23.20 -3.94 14.90
C ASP A 48 -22.32 -5.14 15.30
N GLU A 49 -21.67 -5.78 14.33
CA GLU A 49 -20.85 -6.96 14.56
C GLU A 49 -19.39 -6.64 14.88
N GLY A 50 -18.99 -5.37 14.84
CA GLY A 50 -17.59 -4.96 14.93
C GLY A 50 -16.72 -5.49 13.77
N ALA A 51 -17.35 -5.93 12.68
CA ALA A 51 -16.68 -6.39 11.48
C ALA A 51 -16.17 -5.20 10.67
N LEU A 52 -14.98 -5.32 10.09
CA LEU A 52 -14.38 -4.25 9.31
C LEU A 52 -14.84 -4.32 7.85
N PRO A 53 -14.99 -3.18 7.15
CA PRO A 53 -15.48 -3.12 5.77
C PRO A 53 -14.56 -3.83 4.77
N HIS A 54 -13.30 -4.12 5.14
CA HIS A 54 -12.37 -4.87 4.29
C HIS A 54 -12.87 -6.28 3.95
N ILE A 55 -13.73 -6.88 4.79
CA ILE A 55 -14.35 -8.18 4.53
C ILE A 55 -15.29 -8.09 3.32
N PHE A 56 -15.91 -6.93 3.12
CA PHE A 56 -16.85 -6.65 2.04
C PHE A 56 -16.21 -5.91 0.87
N LYS A 57 -14.87 -5.71 0.89
CA LYS A 57 -14.17 -4.87 -0.09
C LYS A 57 -14.38 -5.34 -1.52
N ASP A 58 -14.38 -6.65 -1.74
CA ASP A 58 -14.52 -7.21 -3.08
C ASP A 58 -15.93 -7.03 -3.61
N TRP A 59 -16.94 -7.04 -2.74
CA TRP A 59 -18.32 -6.78 -3.15
C TRP A 59 -18.57 -5.29 -3.39
N PHE A 60 -18.01 -4.40 -2.58
CA PHE A 60 -18.15 -2.97 -2.82
C PHE A 60 -17.57 -2.49 -4.15
N LYS A 61 -16.60 -3.21 -4.73
CA LYS A 61 -16.07 -2.92 -6.08
C LYS A 61 -17.11 -3.11 -7.17
N GLU A 62 -17.95 -4.13 -6.98
CA GLU A 62 -18.94 -4.56 -7.96
C GLU A 62 -20.27 -3.82 -7.78
N VAL A 63 -20.54 -3.29 -6.58
CA VAL A 63 -21.74 -2.49 -6.30
C VAL A 63 -21.64 -1.12 -6.95
N GLY A 64 -22.43 -0.91 -8.01
CA GLY A 64 -22.53 0.39 -8.69
C GLY A 64 -22.92 1.52 -7.74
N GLY A 65 -22.13 2.61 -7.74
CA GLY A 65 -22.38 3.79 -6.92
C GLY A 65 -21.96 3.67 -5.45
N ALA A 66 -21.30 2.58 -5.02
CA ALA A 66 -20.90 2.40 -3.62
C ALA A 66 -20.04 3.54 -3.08
N ALA A 67 -19.07 4.03 -3.87
CA ALA A 67 -18.23 5.16 -3.48
C ALA A 67 -19.03 6.45 -3.22
N ASP A 68 -20.04 6.73 -4.05
CA ASP A 68 -20.90 7.92 -3.87
C ASP A 68 -21.72 7.82 -2.59
N GLU A 69 -22.22 6.62 -2.29
CA GLU A 69 -22.98 6.36 -1.09
C GLU A 69 -22.10 6.46 0.17
N PHE A 70 -20.86 5.97 0.15
CA PHE A 70 -19.92 6.17 1.24
C PHE A 70 -19.61 7.66 1.46
N LEU A 71 -19.41 8.44 0.39
CA LEU A 71 -19.21 9.89 0.49
C LEU A 71 -20.45 10.60 1.07
N ARG A 72 -21.67 10.13 0.73
CA ARG A 72 -22.91 10.63 1.33
C ARG A 72 -22.97 10.30 2.83
N ILE A 73 -22.64 9.08 3.22
CA ILE A 73 -22.61 8.66 4.63
C ILE A 73 -21.57 9.48 5.42
N ARG A 74 -20.40 9.74 4.84
CA ARG A 74 -19.36 10.61 5.41
C ARG A 74 -19.89 12.00 5.75
N ARG A 75 -20.63 12.60 4.81
CA ARG A 75 -21.16 13.95 4.92
C ARG A 75 -22.35 14.04 5.88
N ASP A 76 -23.37 13.22 5.61
CA ASP A 76 -24.72 13.39 6.18
C ASP A 76 -25.20 12.16 6.97
N GLY A 77 -24.46 11.05 6.91
CA GLY A 77 -24.84 9.80 7.56
C GLY A 77 -24.63 9.78 9.08
N PRO A 78 -25.14 8.73 9.75
CA PRO A 78 -24.98 8.52 11.19
C PRO A 78 -23.51 8.50 11.61
N GLY A 79 -23.18 9.17 12.71
CA GLY A 79 -21.79 9.30 13.19
C GLY A 79 -21.06 7.96 13.33
N ARG A 80 -21.76 6.90 13.79
CA ARG A 80 -21.20 5.55 13.95
C ARG A 80 -20.74 4.92 12.62
N LEU A 81 -21.40 5.24 11.50
CA LEU A 81 -21.10 4.65 10.18
C LEU A 81 -20.00 5.39 9.43
N ARG A 82 -19.72 6.64 9.82
CA ARG A 82 -18.76 7.52 9.14
C ARG A 82 -17.33 6.96 9.14
N ARG A 83 -16.93 6.23 10.18
CA ARG A 83 -15.63 5.53 10.23
C ARG A 83 -15.57 4.41 9.19
N TYR A 84 -16.57 3.54 9.18
CA TYR A 84 -16.63 2.41 8.28
C TYR A 84 -16.75 2.84 6.80
N ALA A 85 -17.50 3.91 6.53
CA ALA A 85 -17.56 4.50 5.19
C ALA A 85 -16.18 5.02 4.72
N LEU A 86 -15.38 5.58 5.63
CA LEU A 86 -14.04 6.04 5.32
C LEU A 86 -13.08 4.88 5.01
N GLU A 87 -13.11 3.82 5.82
CA GLU A 87 -12.34 2.59 5.60
C GLU A 87 -12.72 1.89 4.27
N ALA A 88 -14.02 1.89 3.93
CA ALA A 88 -14.50 1.36 2.67
C ALA A 88 -14.03 2.20 1.47
N LEU A 89 -14.06 3.54 1.57
CA LEU A 89 -13.50 4.43 0.53
C LEU A 89 -12.00 4.20 0.31
N ALA A 90 -11.24 3.98 1.38
CA ALA A 90 -9.82 3.62 1.28
C ALA A 90 -9.63 2.26 0.60
N SER A 91 -10.44 1.27 0.94
CA SER A 91 -10.42 -0.06 0.32
C SER A 91 -10.78 -0.03 -1.17
N LEU A 92 -11.61 0.92 -1.60
CA LEU A 92 -11.99 1.14 -2.99
C LEU A 92 -11.03 2.03 -3.79
N GLY A 93 -10.03 2.65 -3.16
CA GLY A 93 -9.15 3.62 -3.84
C GLY A 93 -9.87 4.94 -4.17
N ALA A 94 -11.04 5.15 -3.56
CA ALA A 94 -11.87 6.32 -3.75
C ALA A 94 -11.54 7.46 -2.76
N ALA A 95 -10.47 7.32 -1.97
CA ALA A 95 -10.09 8.30 -0.97
C ALA A 95 -9.67 9.66 -1.58
N HIS A 96 -9.23 9.68 -2.84
CA HIS A 96 -8.97 10.92 -3.60
C HIS A 96 -10.23 11.78 -3.79
N ARG A 97 -11.43 11.21 -3.61
CA ARG A 97 -12.73 11.87 -3.74
C ARG A 97 -13.25 12.48 -2.43
N LEU A 98 -12.51 12.30 -1.33
CA LEU A 98 -12.85 12.91 -0.04
C LEU A 98 -12.89 14.43 -0.17
N ASP A 99 -13.83 15.05 0.53
CA ASP A 99 -13.85 16.51 0.63
C ASP A 99 -12.64 17.02 1.46
N PRO A 100 -12.27 18.31 1.34
CA PRO A 100 -11.11 18.84 2.05
C PRO A 100 -11.18 18.69 3.58
N ARG A 101 -12.37 18.68 4.16
CA ARG A 101 -12.55 18.55 5.61
C ARG A 101 -12.23 17.12 6.06
N ASP A 102 -12.75 16.14 5.34
CA ASP A 102 -12.51 14.72 5.62
C ASP A 102 -11.04 14.37 5.39
N ARG A 103 -10.44 14.86 4.31
CA ARG A 103 -9.01 14.70 4.06
C ARG A 103 -8.16 15.30 5.18
N ALA A 104 -8.48 16.53 5.62
CA ALA A 104 -7.78 17.16 6.75
C ALA A 104 -7.92 16.37 8.06
N ALA A 105 -9.07 15.71 8.27
CA ALA A 105 -9.28 14.85 9.43
C ALA A 105 -8.41 13.57 9.37
N VAL A 106 -8.30 12.92 8.21
CA VAL A 106 -7.40 11.78 8.02
C VAL A 106 -5.93 12.20 8.20
N GLU A 107 -5.52 13.28 7.55
CA GLU A 107 -4.15 13.79 7.71
C GLU A 107 -3.84 14.18 9.16
N ARG A 108 -4.82 14.70 9.91
CA ARG A 108 -4.69 14.92 11.35
C ARG A 108 -4.54 13.62 12.12
N LEU A 109 -5.33 12.59 11.81
CA LEU A 109 -5.20 11.28 12.46
C LEU A 109 -3.81 10.68 12.22
N VAL A 110 -3.30 10.74 11.00
CA VAL A 110 -1.93 10.32 10.68
C VAL A 110 -0.92 11.07 11.52
N ARG A 111 -1.03 12.40 11.62
CA ARG A 111 -0.14 13.21 12.49
C ARG A 111 -0.21 12.80 13.97
N LEU A 112 -1.40 12.48 14.47
CA LEU A 112 -1.56 11.99 15.85
C LEU A 112 -0.91 10.62 16.02
N ARG A 113 -1.18 9.67 15.11
CA ARG A 113 -0.57 8.33 15.13
C ARG A 113 0.95 8.36 15.00
N LEU A 114 1.49 9.29 14.23
CA LEU A 114 2.93 9.55 14.15
C LEU A 114 3.52 10.02 15.49
N SER A 115 2.73 10.75 16.30
CA SER A 115 3.17 11.19 17.63
C SER A 115 3.11 10.06 18.66
N ASP A 116 2.19 9.11 18.48
CA ASP A 116 2.01 7.94 19.35
C ASP A 116 2.93 6.75 18.97
N ALA A 117 3.62 6.82 17.83
CA ALA A 117 4.43 5.71 17.31
C ALA A 117 5.59 5.32 18.23
N GLY A 118 6.06 6.22 19.12
CA GLY A 118 7.16 5.97 20.06
C GLY A 118 6.85 5.05 21.24
N ASP A 119 5.59 4.63 21.44
CA ASP A 119 5.19 3.79 22.59
C ASP A 119 4.89 2.34 22.17
N GLY A 120 5.88 1.66 21.57
CA GLY A 120 6.09 0.21 21.65
C GLY A 120 4.98 -0.77 21.21
N GLY A 121 4.00 -0.34 20.43
CA GLY A 121 2.77 -1.11 20.18
C GLY A 121 2.61 -1.73 18.79
N SER A 122 3.47 -1.45 17.81
CA SER A 122 3.23 -1.93 16.44
C SER A 122 3.74 -3.36 16.24
N ARG A 123 2.93 -4.18 15.56
CA ARG A 123 3.34 -5.53 15.16
C ARG A 123 4.43 -5.41 14.10
N ARG A 124 5.66 -5.69 14.52
CA ARG A 124 6.82 -6.00 13.66
C ARG A 124 6.41 -6.79 12.40
N PRO A 125 6.64 -6.27 11.18
CA PRO A 125 6.53 -7.07 9.97
C PRO A 125 7.47 -8.28 10.07
N ARG A 126 6.95 -9.50 10.25
CA ARG A 126 7.80 -10.69 10.46
C ARG A 126 8.65 -11.06 9.23
N TYR A 127 8.43 -10.40 8.11
CA TYR A 127 9.05 -10.67 6.84
C TYR A 127 9.05 -9.39 5.98
N TRP A 128 10.05 -9.24 5.12
CA TRP A 128 10.17 -8.17 4.12
C TRP A 128 9.77 -8.71 2.74
N PRO A 129 8.48 -8.74 2.40
CA PRO A 129 8.08 -9.19 1.07
C PRO A 129 8.45 -8.15 0.02
N GLY A 130 8.95 -8.62 -1.13
CA GLY A 130 9.01 -7.83 -2.35
C GLY A 130 10.34 -7.13 -2.62
N PHE A 131 10.26 -5.89 -3.10
CA PHE A 131 11.36 -5.18 -3.75
C PHE A 131 11.71 -3.92 -2.99
N TRP A 132 13.00 -3.70 -2.74
CA TRP A 132 13.43 -2.45 -2.13
C TRP A 132 14.76 -1.95 -2.66
N VAL A 133 14.93 -0.63 -2.65
CA VAL A 133 16.18 0.06 -2.95
C VAL A 133 16.63 0.79 -1.70
N THR A 134 17.89 0.64 -1.32
CA THR A 134 18.50 1.41 -0.23
C THR A 134 19.45 2.43 -0.84
N VAL A 135 19.45 3.64 -0.31
CA VAL A 135 20.28 4.74 -0.80
C VAL A 135 21.01 5.38 0.35
N ARG A 136 22.28 5.73 0.12
CA ARG A 136 23.09 6.34 1.15
C ARG A 136 22.74 7.82 1.30
N GLY A 137 22.71 8.29 2.55
CA GLY A 137 22.38 9.67 2.89
C GLY A 137 20.87 9.90 3.08
N ASP A 138 20.50 11.17 3.22
CA ASP A 138 19.15 11.58 3.60
C ASP A 138 18.48 12.58 2.63
N ASP A 139 19.09 12.81 1.46
CA ASP A 139 18.63 13.78 0.46
C ASP A 139 17.37 13.31 -0.28
N LEU A 140 16.24 13.46 0.43
CA LEU A 140 14.91 13.17 -0.09
C LEU A 140 14.61 13.96 -1.38
N LYS A 141 15.16 15.17 -1.53
CA LYS A 141 14.91 15.99 -2.71
C LYS A 141 15.64 15.42 -3.93
N ALA A 142 16.89 15.01 -3.78
CA ALA A 142 17.64 14.35 -4.85
C ALA A 142 16.98 13.03 -5.26
N ILE A 143 16.60 12.20 -4.29
CA ILE A 143 15.92 10.92 -4.54
C ILE A 143 14.61 11.14 -5.32
N THR A 144 13.78 12.07 -4.88
CA THR A 144 12.48 12.32 -5.51
C THR A 144 12.60 12.99 -6.87
N ALA A 145 13.56 13.89 -7.05
CA ALA A 145 13.83 14.50 -8.35
C ALA A 145 14.37 13.47 -9.36
N GLU A 146 15.32 12.63 -8.94
CA GLU A 146 15.90 11.60 -9.80
C GLU A 146 14.82 10.63 -10.26
N LEU A 147 14.05 10.06 -9.34
CA LEU A 147 13.02 9.07 -9.72
C LEU A 147 11.73 9.68 -10.29
N GLY A 148 11.62 11.01 -10.39
CA GLY A 148 10.41 11.67 -10.87
C GLY A 148 9.21 11.43 -9.95
N LEU A 149 9.42 11.47 -8.64
CA LEU A 149 8.38 11.17 -7.65
C LEU A 149 7.55 12.40 -7.32
N HIS A 150 6.25 12.17 -7.18
CA HIS A 150 5.24 13.19 -6.97
C HIS A 150 4.47 12.95 -5.66
N HIS A 151 3.73 13.98 -5.22
CA HIS A 151 2.72 13.89 -4.17
C HIS A 151 3.19 13.34 -2.81
N LEU A 152 4.37 13.76 -2.36
CA LEU A 152 4.95 13.37 -1.07
C LEU A 152 3.96 13.58 0.07
N THR A 153 3.50 12.48 0.66
CA THR A 153 2.54 12.46 1.77
C THR A 153 3.16 11.75 2.97
N ARG A 154 3.03 12.33 4.16
CA ARG A 154 3.57 11.73 5.39
C ARG A 154 2.86 10.41 5.71
N ALA A 155 3.62 9.41 6.15
CA ALA A 155 3.09 8.15 6.62
C ALA A 155 3.90 7.60 7.80
N THR A 156 3.25 6.84 8.69
CA THR A 156 3.98 5.98 9.64
C THR A 156 4.72 4.91 8.84
N VAL A 157 5.83 4.38 9.37
CA VAL A 157 6.56 3.29 8.69
C VAL A 157 5.65 2.09 8.42
N PRO A 158 4.89 1.55 9.39
CA PRO A 158 3.97 0.43 9.13
C PRO A 158 2.95 0.74 8.03
N MET A 159 2.37 1.94 8.04
CA MET A 159 1.41 2.36 7.01
C MET A 159 2.05 2.45 5.63
N GLY A 160 3.24 3.05 5.56
CA GLY A 160 3.96 3.25 4.32
C GLY A 160 4.36 1.94 3.66
N VAL A 161 4.95 1.02 4.44
CA VAL A 161 5.35 -0.30 3.96
C VAL A 161 4.14 -1.12 3.51
N HIS A 162 3.09 -1.18 4.35
CA HIS A 162 1.87 -1.91 4.01
C HIS A 162 1.25 -1.36 2.71
N ALA A 163 1.19 -0.04 2.55
CA ALA A 163 0.70 0.57 1.32
C ALA A 163 1.61 0.27 0.12
N ALA A 164 2.93 0.40 0.23
CA ALA A 164 3.81 0.20 -0.92
C ALA A 164 3.90 -1.26 -1.38
N VAL A 165 3.71 -2.22 -0.48
CA VAL A 165 4.04 -3.63 -0.72
C VAL A 165 2.83 -4.56 -0.68
N MET A 166 1.93 -4.38 0.29
CA MET A 166 0.86 -5.35 0.57
C MET A 166 -0.46 -5.02 -0.11
N GLU A 167 -0.69 -3.74 -0.40
CA GLU A 167 -1.90 -3.25 -1.05
C GLU A 167 -1.65 -3.00 -2.54
N GLU A 168 -2.70 -2.61 -3.28
CA GLU A 168 -2.56 -2.20 -4.67
C GLU A 168 -1.57 -1.05 -4.78
N HIS A 169 -0.43 -1.32 -5.39
CA HIS A 169 0.72 -0.42 -5.46
C HIS A 169 0.95 0.13 -6.87
N PHE A 170 0.10 -0.23 -7.84
CA PHE A 170 0.09 0.37 -9.17
C PHE A 170 -1.34 0.64 -9.65
N ILE A 171 -1.50 1.63 -10.54
CA ILE A 171 -2.74 1.93 -11.25
C ILE A 171 -2.44 1.96 -12.74
N THR A 172 -3.22 1.21 -13.52
CA THR A 172 -3.16 1.28 -14.99
C THR A 172 -3.95 2.48 -15.49
N MET A 173 -3.28 3.31 -16.28
CA MET A 173 -3.83 4.51 -16.92
C MET A 173 -3.78 4.35 -18.43
N THR A 174 -4.68 5.06 -19.12
CA THR A 174 -4.59 5.21 -20.58
C THR A 174 -3.57 6.30 -20.90
N GLY A 175 -2.42 5.90 -21.41
CA GLY A 175 -1.38 6.81 -21.85
C GLY A 175 -1.58 7.35 -23.27
N PRO A 176 -0.59 8.12 -23.77
CA PRO A 176 -0.58 8.62 -25.13
C PRO A 176 -0.75 7.49 -26.16
N ALA A 177 -1.55 7.76 -27.19
CA ALA A 177 -1.89 6.78 -28.24
C ALA A 177 -2.60 5.51 -27.73
N GLY A 178 -3.25 5.56 -26.56
CA GLY A 178 -4.03 4.45 -26.01
C GLY A 178 -3.18 3.32 -25.42
N LYS A 179 -1.88 3.52 -25.27
CA LYS A 179 -0.98 2.54 -24.63
C LYS A 179 -1.16 2.57 -23.12
N PRO A 180 -1.11 1.41 -22.42
CA PRO A 180 -1.14 1.40 -20.97
C PRO A 180 0.08 2.15 -20.41
N GLN A 181 -0.19 2.97 -19.40
CA GLN A 181 0.82 3.58 -18.54
C GLN A 181 0.53 3.17 -17.10
N TYR A 182 1.56 3.14 -16.26
CA TYR A 182 1.43 2.70 -14.88
C TYR A 182 1.85 3.83 -13.95
N ALA A 183 1.02 4.11 -12.95
CA ALA A 183 1.37 4.95 -11.82
C ALA A 183 1.63 4.04 -10.63
N GLU A 184 2.84 4.09 -10.08
CA GLU A 184 3.25 3.25 -8.96
C GLU A 184 3.29 4.06 -7.67
N ARG A 185 3.05 3.40 -6.54
CA ARG A 185 3.15 3.94 -5.19
C ARG A 185 4.44 3.45 -4.55
N ILE A 186 5.19 4.38 -3.99
CA ILE A 186 6.48 4.11 -3.34
C ILE A 186 6.42 4.62 -1.92
N PHE A 187 6.99 3.88 -0.99
CA PHE A 187 7.26 4.39 0.36
C PHE A 187 8.75 4.63 0.56
N ILE A 188 9.10 5.82 1.02
CA ILE A 188 10.45 6.23 1.35
C ILE A 188 10.55 6.31 2.88
N SER A 189 11.40 5.47 3.46
CA SER A 189 11.62 5.43 4.90
C SER A 189 12.22 6.75 5.43
N PRO A 190 12.10 7.03 6.73
CA PRO A 190 13.03 7.92 7.42
C PRO A 190 14.49 7.41 7.28
N PRO A 191 15.50 8.26 7.49
CA PRO A 191 16.89 7.81 7.47
C PRO A 191 17.16 6.86 8.65
N VAL A 192 17.79 5.72 8.37
CA VAL A 192 18.16 4.67 9.33
C VAL A 192 19.64 4.40 9.16
N GLN A 193 20.45 4.68 10.17
CA GLN A 193 21.91 4.44 10.13
C GLN A 193 22.61 5.06 8.90
N GLY A 194 22.13 6.22 8.44
CA GLY A 194 22.68 6.92 7.27
C GLY A 194 22.17 6.40 5.92
N TRP A 195 21.12 5.57 5.90
CA TRP A 195 20.47 5.06 4.70
C TRP A 195 18.99 5.43 4.66
N ARG A 196 18.44 5.63 3.47
CA ARG A 196 16.99 5.60 3.23
C ARG A 196 16.63 4.37 2.43
N ILE A 197 15.41 3.91 2.63
CA ILE A 197 14.93 2.66 2.06
C ILE A 197 13.61 2.94 1.35
N LEU A 198 13.60 2.60 0.07
CA LEU A 198 12.50 2.78 -0.84
C LEU A 198 11.85 1.42 -1.04
N PHE A 199 10.60 1.30 -0.63
CA PHE A 199 9.78 0.11 -0.81
C PHE A 199 8.95 0.25 -2.07
N LEU A 200 8.95 -0.81 -2.86
CA LEU A 200 8.43 -0.84 -4.22
C LEU A 200 7.44 -1.98 -4.41
N GLY A 201 6.61 -1.80 -5.43
CA GLY A 201 5.67 -2.79 -5.91
C GLY A 201 6.31 -3.85 -6.80
N HIS A 202 5.56 -4.91 -7.11
CA HIS A 202 6.04 -6.01 -7.95
C HIS A 202 6.30 -5.58 -9.41
N GLU A 203 5.49 -4.68 -9.94
CA GLU A 203 5.65 -4.16 -11.30
C GLU A 203 6.97 -3.40 -11.50
N SER A 204 7.61 -2.95 -10.42
CA SER A 204 8.88 -2.22 -10.45
C SER A 204 10.10 -3.14 -10.65
N LEU A 205 9.95 -4.47 -10.71
CA LEU A 205 11.06 -5.42 -10.86
C LEU A 205 11.95 -5.09 -12.07
N GLY A 206 11.35 -4.72 -13.20
CA GLY A 206 12.08 -4.36 -14.42
C GLY A 206 12.90 -3.07 -14.32
N HIS A 207 12.70 -2.27 -13.27
CA HIS A 207 13.34 -0.97 -13.07
C HIS A 207 14.31 -0.94 -11.89
N LEU A 208 14.42 -2.04 -11.14
CA LEU A 208 15.09 -2.05 -9.84
C LEU A 208 16.60 -1.71 -9.94
N VAL A 209 17.29 -2.31 -10.90
CA VAL A 209 18.71 -2.04 -11.18
C VAL A 209 18.91 -0.63 -11.72
N ASP A 210 18.10 -0.23 -12.71
CA ASP A 210 18.16 1.12 -13.28
C ASP A 210 17.99 2.20 -12.21
N TRP A 211 17.09 1.97 -11.24
CA TRP A 211 16.89 2.88 -10.12
C TRP A 211 18.09 2.92 -9.19
N ALA A 212 18.66 1.77 -8.84
CA ALA A 212 19.88 1.72 -8.03
C ALA A 212 21.05 2.43 -8.73
N ASP A 213 21.22 2.26 -10.04
CA ASP A 213 22.26 2.98 -10.79
C ASP A 213 22.06 4.49 -10.74
N ARG A 214 20.86 4.96 -11.10
CA ARG A 214 20.52 6.38 -11.11
C ARG A 214 20.67 7.00 -9.72
N LEU A 215 20.15 6.32 -8.70
CA LEU A 215 20.22 6.78 -7.31
C LEU A 215 21.65 6.76 -6.78
N SER A 216 22.48 5.77 -7.14
CA SER A 216 23.88 5.77 -6.76
C SER A 216 24.66 6.93 -7.38
N GLY A 217 24.25 7.42 -8.56
CA GLY A 217 24.85 8.60 -9.19
C GLY A 217 24.62 9.90 -8.40
N VAL A 218 23.47 10.03 -7.73
CA VAL A 218 23.12 11.22 -6.95
C VAL A 218 23.37 11.07 -5.44
N CYS A 219 23.37 9.85 -4.92
CA CYS A 219 23.54 9.53 -3.50
C CYS A 219 24.92 8.90 -3.17
N GLY A 220 25.77 8.70 -4.18
CA GLY A 220 27.08 8.03 -4.09
C GLY A 220 27.00 6.51 -4.02
N GLU A 221 26.00 5.95 -3.33
CA GLU A 221 25.83 4.50 -3.19
C GLU A 221 24.34 4.15 -3.07
N ALA A 222 23.91 3.13 -3.82
CA ALA A 222 22.57 2.60 -3.73
C ALA A 222 22.55 1.10 -4.00
N HIS A 223 21.75 0.37 -3.23
CA HIS A 223 21.61 -1.07 -3.37
C HIS A 223 20.18 -1.42 -3.73
N ALA A 224 19.99 -2.46 -4.52
CA ALA A 224 18.70 -3.01 -4.88
C ALA A 224 18.60 -4.44 -4.34
N TYR A 225 17.42 -4.81 -3.85
CA TYR A 225 17.16 -6.10 -3.25
C TYR A 225 15.78 -6.63 -3.65
N TYR A 226 15.69 -7.94 -3.79
CA TYR A 226 14.43 -8.67 -3.95
C TYR A 226 14.48 -9.94 -3.12
N ASN A 227 13.42 -10.19 -2.36
CA ASN A 227 13.24 -11.44 -1.63
C ASN A 227 11.86 -12.03 -1.96
N ASP A 228 11.83 -13.28 -2.45
CA ASP A 228 10.59 -14.02 -2.63
C ASP A 228 10.10 -14.56 -1.28
N ALA A 229 8.88 -14.14 -0.90
CA ALA A 229 8.22 -14.58 0.33
C ALA A 229 7.96 -16.09 0.40
N TYR A 230 7.97 -16.77 -0.75
CA TYR A 230 7.61 -18.16 -0.87
C TYR A 230 8.80 -19.10 -1.03
N ASP A 231 9.94 -18.59 -1.51
CA ASP A 231 11.16 -19.36 -1.71
C ASP A 231 12.39 -18.54 -1.27
N SER A 232 12.96 -18.88 -0.10
CA SER A 232 14.10 -18.14 0.47
C SER A 232 15.41 -18.32 -0.31
N ASP A 233 15.44 -19.24 -1.27
CA ASP A 233 16.61 -19.51 -2.10
C ASP A 233 16.63 -18.64 -3.38
N ASP A 234 15.53 -17.96 -3.71
CA ASP A 234 15.36 -17.08 -4.87
C ASP A 234 15.35 -15.60 -4.44
N GLY A 235 16.53 -15.10 -4.14
CA GLY A 235 16.74 -13.71 -3.77
C GLY A 235 17.81 -13.02 -4.62
N PHE A 236 17.63 -11.73 -4.83
CA PHE A 236 18.50 -10.90 -5.66
C PHE A 236 19.05 -9.72 -4.87
N TRP A 237 20.28 -9.33 -5.18
CA TRP A 237 20.86 -8.08 -4.71
C TRP A 237 21.80 -7.43 -5.74
N TYR A 238 21.90 -6.11 -5.67
CA TYR A 238 22.72 -5.29 -6.53
C TYR A 238 23.28 -4.09 -5.79
N VAL A 239 24.51 -3.69 -6.12
CA VAL A 239 25.19 -2.53 -5.57
C VAL A 239 25.67 -1.64 -6.70
N GLY A 240 25.09 -0.43 -6.78
CA GLY A 240 25.58 0.68 -7.58
C GLY A 240 26.39 1.65 -6.74
N ARG A 241 27.48 2.18 -7.30
CA ARG A 241 28.30 3.25 -6.72
C ARG A 241 28.61 4.30 -7.78
N ASP A 242 28.36 5.56 -7.45
CA ASP A 242 28.64 6.71 -8.32
C ASP A 242 28.07 6.53 -9.76
N GLY A 243 26.88 5.96 -9.88
CA GLY A 243 26.21 5.74 -11.17
C GLY A 243 26.73 4.54 -11.96
N ARG A 244 27.47 3.62 -11.31
CA ARG A 244 28.07 2.46 -11.96
C ARG A 244 27.81 1.18 -11.17
N ARG A 245 27.60 0.08 -11.90
CA ARG A 245 27.60 -1.27 -11.34
C ARG A 245 28.90 -1.55 -10.60
N HIS A 246 28.78 -1.90 -9.33
CA HIS A 246 29.92 -2.28 -8.50
C HIS A 246 29.94 -3.79 -8.19
N ARG A 247 28.79 -4.38 -7.81
CA ARG A 247 28.67 -5.82 -7.48
C ARG A 247 27.20 -6.27 -7.54
N GLY A 248 26.95 -7.56 -7.85
CA GLY A 248 25.65 -8.21 -7.60
C GLY A 248 25.27 -9.27 -8.65
N PRO A 249 24.61 -10.38 -8.26
CA PRO A 249 24.10 -11.40 -9.17
C PRO A 249 22.89 -10.85 -9.93
N PHE A 250 23.11 -10.24 -11.10
CA PHE A 250 22.02 -9.95 -12.05
C PHE A 250 22.28 -10.72 -13.32
N SER A 251 22.00 -12.02 -13.28
CA SER A 251 21.53 -12.75 -14.44
C SER A 251 20.58 -13.85 -13.95
N PHE A 252 19.40 -13.93 -14.56
CA PHE A 252 18.54 -15.12 -14.47
C PHE A 252 19.16 -16.32 -15.23
N GLU A 253 20.37 -16.15 -15.77
CA GLU A 253 21.00 -17.03 -16.75
C GLU A 253 22.38 -17.55 -16.31
N ASP A 254 23.08 -16.95 -15.32
CA ASP A 254 24.37 -17.46 -14.85
C ASP A 254 24.26 -18.06 -13.44
N GLU A 255 24.39 -19.38 -13.38
CA GLU A 255 24.26 -20.21 -12.18
C GLU A 255 25.47 -20.12 -11.20
N GLU A 256 26.45 -19.25 -11.42
CA GLU A 256 27.75 -19.31 -10.72
C GLU A 256 28.06 -18.17 -9.72
N ASP A 257 27.23 -17.15 -9.56
CA ASP A 257 27.47 -16.12 -8.53
C ASP A 257 26.89 -16.52 -7.16
N GLU A 258 27.63 -16.21 -6.08
CA GLU A 258 27.29 -16.47 -4.66
C GLU A 258 25.80 -16.22 -4.37
N LYS A 259 25.02 -17.30 -4.28
CA LYS A 259 23.63 -17.31 -3.80
C LYS A 259 23.60 -17.00 -2.31
N ALA A 260 23.84 -15.75 -1.95
CA ALA A 260 23.57 -15.24 -0.62
C ALA A 260 22.14 -14.70 -0.61
N ASP A 261 21.32 -15.21 0.32
CA ASP A 261 19.99 -14.66 0.59
C ASP A 261 20.08 -13.12 0.79
N PRO A 262 19.13 -12.32 0.28
CA PRO A 262 19.15 -10.86 0.31
C PRO A 262 19.27 -10.28 1.71
N ASP A 263 18.67 -10.93 2.73
CA ASP A 263 18.79 -10.47 4.12
C ASP A 263 20.23 -10.69 4.62
N THR A 264 20.82 -11.81 4.25
CA THR A 264 22.24 -12.11 4.48
C THR A 264 23.14 -11.10 3.75
N ALA A 265 22.87 -10.79 2.48
CA ALA A 265 23.61 -9.80 1.71
C ALA A 265 23.46 -8.38 2.29
N ALA A 266 22.25 -8.00 2.70
CA ALA A 266 21.96 -6.72 3.36
C ALA A 266 22.69 -6.60 4.70
N ALA A 267 22.72 -7.68 5.50
CA ALA A 267 23.49 -7.76 6.73
C ALA A 267 25.01 -7.61 6.50
N TYR A 268 25.57 -8.24 5.46
CA TYR A 268 26.98 -8.06 5.08
C TYR A 268 27.28 -6.66 4.53
N LEU A 269 26.33 -6.02 3.85
CA LEU A 269 26.46 -4.68 3.27
C LEU A 269 26.15 -3.54 4.25
N SER A 270 26.00 -3.86 5.54
CA SER A 270 25.73 -2.90 6.63
C SER A 270 24.40 -2.12 6.49
N VAL A 271 23.45 -2.64 5.73
CA VAL A 271 22.06 -2.19 5.78
C VAL A 271 21.28 -3.31 6.43
N THR A 272 21.24 -3.35 7.76
CA THR A 272 20.47 -4.39 8.44
C THR A 272 18.98 -4.08 8.27
N PRO A 273 18.19 -4.89 7.54
CA PRO A 273 16.73 -4.70 7.46
C PRO A 273 16.11 -4.77 8.87
N ASP A 274 16.75 -5.52 9.77
CA ASP A 274 16.46 -5.54 11.21
C ASP A 274 16.54 -4.16 11.89
N ALA A 275 17.33 -3.21 11.40
CA ALA A 275 17.36 -1.84 11.94
C ALA A 275 16.07 -1.07 11.65
N LEU A 276 15.33 -1.39 10.58
CA LEU A 276 13.96 -0.91 10.38
C LEU A 276 12.94 -1.72 11.20
N MET A 277 13.25 -2.96 11.55
CA MET A 277 12.41 -3.75 12.49
C MET A 277 12.49 -3.23 13.93
N LEU A 278 13.53 -2.46 14.23
CA LEU A 278 13.69 -1.66 15.45
C LEU A 278 13.12 -0.24 15.29
N ALA A 279 12.61 0.12 14.11
CA ALA A 279 12.16 1.46 13.77
C ALA A 279 10.73 1.80 14.16
N ASP A 280 10.16 1.11 15.15
CA ASP A 280 8.97 1.63 15.83
C ASP A 280 9.24 3.03 16.41
N ASP A 281 10.51 3.34 16.74
CA ASP A 281 10.98 4.64 17.24
C ASP A 281 11.40 5.63 16.14
N LEU A 282 11.32 5.28 14.84
CA LEU A 282 11.74 6.20 13.79
C LEU A 282 10.63 7.17 13.38
N SER A 283 11.07 8.38 13.06
CA SER A 283 10.28 9.48 12.49
C SER A 283 9.44 9.09 11.25
N ASP A 284 8.60 10.01 10.81
CA ASP A 284 7.68 9.80 9.69
C ASP A 284 8.37 9.60 8.33
N GLY A 285 7.92 8.60 7.55
CA GLY A 285 8.34 8.39 6.16
C GLY A 285 7.48 9.15 5.15
N ARG A 286 7.66 8.87 3.86
CA ARG A 286 6.92 9.52 2.76
C ARG A 286 6.35 8.50 1.79
N LEU A 287 5.04 8.54 1.56
CA LEU A 287 4.42 7.95 0.38
C LEU A 287 4.56 8.91 -0.79
N ALA A 288 4.91 8.38 -1.95
CA ALA A 288 5.05 9.12 -3.20
C ALA A 288 4.49 8.29 -4.37
N THR A 289 4.35 8.92 -5.53
CA THR A 289 3.89 8.26 -6.75
C THR A 289 4.77 8.58 -7.95
N THR A 290 4.85 7.68 -8.92
CA THR A 290 5.65 7.90 -10.15
C THR A 290 4.92 8.72 -11.22
N HIS A 291 3.66 9.12 -10.98
CA HIS A 291 2.86 9.87 -11.95
C HIS A 291 2.27 11.16 -11.36
N PRO A 292 2.38 12.31 -12.06
CA PRO A 292 1.98 13.62 -11.52
C PRO A 292 0.47 13.81 -11.37
N GLU A 293 -0.35 13.00 -12.03
CA GLU A 293 -1.81 13.09 -11.91
C GLU A 293 -2.38 12.13 -10.86
N VAL A 294 -1.58 11.16 -10.40
CA VAL A 294 -2.02 10.14 -9.45
C VAL A 294 -1.40 10.43 -8.10
N THR A 295 -2.22 10.85 -7.15
CA THR A 295 -1.82 10.97 -5.73
C THR A 295 -1.91 9.62 -5.01
N PRO A 296 -1.24 9.43 -3.84
CA PRO A 296 -1.37 8.22 -3.04
C PRO A 296 -2.80 7.81 -2.69
N TRP A 297 -3.75 8.76 -2.70
CA TRP A 297 -5.16 8.58 -2.35
C TRP A 297 -6.00 7.88 -3.44
N HIS A 298 -5.45 7.68 -4.63
CA HIS A 298 -6.13 6.94 -5.71
C HIS A 298 -5.99 5.42 -5.57
N PHE A 299 -4.97 4.97 -4.86
CA PHE A 299 -4.65 3.56 -4.73
C PHE A 299 -5.57 2.92 -3.69
N ARG A 300 -5.97 1.68 -3.94
CA ARG A 300 -6.66 0.87 -2.92
C ARG A 300 -5.75 0.62 -1.72
N GLY A 301 -6.35 0.56 -0.55
CA GLY A 301 -5.64 0.31 0.72
C GLY A 301 -4.64 1.40 1.09
N ALA A 302 -4.68 2.58 0.45
CA ALA A 302 -3.72 3.67 0.68
C ALA A 302 -3.70 4.23 2.10
N LEU A 303 -4.75 3.97 2.85
CA LEU A 303 -4.93 4.46 4.20
C LEU A 303 -5.33 3.27 5.07
N PRO A 304 -4.41 2.69 5.83
CA PRO A 304 -4.77 1.94 7.02
C PRO A 304 -5.25 2.96 8.07
N ILE A 305 -6.57 3.17 8.11
CA ILE A 305 -7.27 4.10 9.02
C ILE A 305 -7.78 3.34 10.24
#